data_AF-A0A927NP18-F1
#
_entry.id   AF-A0A927NP18-F1
#
_cell.length_a   1.000
_cell.length_b   1.000
_cell.length_c   1.000
_cell.angle_alpha   90.00
_cell.angle_beta   90.00
_cell.angle_gamma   90.00
#
_symmetry.space_group_name_H-M   'P 1'
#
loop_
_entity.id
_entity.type
_entity.pdbx_description
1 polymer ?
#
loop_
_entity_poly.entity_id
_entity_poly.type
_entity_poly.pdbx_seq_one_letter_code
_entity_poly.pdbx_strand_id
1 'polypeptide(L)'
;MGKDWEICIGMLYKKMYCHKCGTILKRHKFTKTYWPGDKGYKFYGAGHGVNIDGYTKTRYIYKCPQCSFITTYDAQKKISKIQKINQSKILESNTISQILDSKDMDLDLL
;
A
#
# COMPACT_ATOMS: atom_id res chain seq x y z
N MET A 1 -12.96 13.10 -19.69
CA MET A 1 -13.28 12.60 -18.33
C MET A 1 -13.08 11.10 -18.34
N GLY A 2 -11.92 10.63 -17.85
CA GLY A 2 -11.52 9.22 -17.92
C GLY A 2 -12.26 8.38 -16.87
N LYS A 3 -12.72 7.19 -17.27
CA LYS A 3 -13.54 6.28 -16.45
C LYS A 3 -12.79 5.78 -15.19
N ASP A 4 -13.48 5.81 -14.05
CA ASP A 4 -13.06 5.51 -12.67
C ASP A 4 -12.70 4.04 -12.36
N TRP A 5 -11.90 3.38 -13.22
CA TRP A 5 -11.46 1.99 -12.98
C TRP A 5 -9.94 1.83 -12.98
N GLU A 6 -9.17 2.89 -12.70
CA GLU A 6 -7.72 2.74 -12.50
C GLU A 6 -7.46 1.95 -11.22
N ILE A 7 -7.21 0.65 -11.39
CA ILE A 7 -6.76 -0.24 -10.33
C ILE A 7 -5.42 0.32 -9.83
N CYS A 8 -5.46 1.00 -8.70
CA CYS A 8 -4.28 1.46 -7.97
C CYS A 8 -3.52 0.24 -7.43
N ILE A 9 -2.60 -0.31 -8.23
CA ILE A 9 -1.80 -1.48 -7.85
C ILE A 9 -0.77 -1.06 -6.80
N GLY A 10 -0.90 -1.61 -5.59
CA GLY A 10 0.06 -1.38 -4.52
C GLY A 10 1.18 -2.44 -4.46
N MET A 11 0.78 -3.70 -4.36
CA MET A 11 1.70 -4.84 -4.26
C MET A 11 1.14 -6.05 -5.01
N LEU A 12 1.96 -6.67 -5.87
CA LEU A 12 1.58 -7.85 -6.66
C LEU A 12 2.76 -8.84 -6.63
N TYR A 13 2.51 -10.11 -6.27
CA TYR A 13 3.54 -11.17 -6.22
C TYR A 13 4.87 -10.75 -5.55
N LYS A 14 4.80 -10.12 -4.37
CA LYS A 14 5.95 -9.57 -3.61
C LYS A 14 6.71 -8.42 -4.31
N LYS A 15 6.28 -7.98 -5.49
CA LYS A 15 6.76 -6.77 -6.16
C LYS A 15 5.89 -5.59 -5.74
N MET A 16 6.50 -4.43 -5.61
CA MET A 16 5.84 -3.21 -5.18
C MET A 16 5.66 -2.27 -6.36
N TYR A 17 4.50 -1.65 -6.45
CA TYR A 17 4.14 -0.76 -7.55
C TYR A 17 3.67 0.59 -7.00
N CYS A 18 3.92 1.66 -7.76
CA CYS A 18 3.43 2.96 -7.41
C CYS A 18 1.91 3.00 -7.62
N HIS A 19 1.15 3.22 -6.54
CA HIS A 19 -0.32 3.31 -6.65
C HIS A 19 -0.80 4.51 -7.50
N LYS A 20 0.08 5.48 -7.82
CA LYS A 20 -0.25 6.65 -8.66
C LYS A 20 0.00 6.45 -10.16
N CYS A 21 1.03 5.69 -10.52
CA CYS A 21 1.49 5.62 -11.91
C CYS A 21 1.94 4.21 -12.34
N GLY A 22 1.76 3.20 -11.49
CA GLY A 22 2.05 1.80 -11.82
C GLY A 22 3.54 1.44 -11.91
N THR A 23 4.48 2.38 -11.73
CA THR A 23 5.92 2.07 -11.81
C THR A 23 6.35 1.08 -10.74
N ILE A 24 7.20 0.12 -11.09
CA ILE A 24 7.83 -0.78 -10.12
C ILE A 24 8.72 0.02 -9.17
N LEU A 25 8.52 -0.19 -7.88
CA LEU A 25 9.28 0.47 -6.82
C LEU A 25 10.40 -0.43 -6.31
N LYS A 26 11.60 0.16 -6.17
CA LYS A 26 12.76 -0.49 -5.54
C LYS A 26 12.84 -0.09 -4.06
N ARG A 27 13.37 -1.01 -3.25
CA ARG A 27 13.58 -0.79 -1.81
C ARG A 27 14.82 0.07 -1.60
N HIS A 28 14.67 1.17 -0.88
CA HIS A 28 15.75 2.05 -0.45
C HIS A 28 15.91 1.99 1.06
N LYS A 29 17.16 1.82 1.53
CA LYS A 29 17.51 1.93 2.94
C LYS A 29 17.69 3.41 3.27
N PHE A 30 16.92 3.89 4.24
CA PHE A 30 17.05 5.23 4.78
C PHE A 30 17.51 5.11 6.24
N THR A 31 18.69 5.66 6.52
CA THR A 31 19.28 5.64 7.85
C THR A 31 19.36 7.08 8.36
N LYS A 32 18.81 7.33 9.54
CA LYS A 32 18.89 8.63 10.21
C LYS A 32 19.38 8.43 11.64
N THR A 33 20.43 9.15 12.00
CA THR A 33 20.92 9.25 13.37
C THR A 33 20.19 10.38 14.07
N TYR A 34 19.76 10.11 15.31
CA TYR A 34 19.10 11.07 16.19
C TYR A 34 20.03 11.33 17.38
N TRP A 35 20.34 12.60 17.59
CA TRP A 35 21.17 13.08 18.69
C TRP A 35 20.28 13.63 19.82
N PRO A 36 20.77 13.70 21.06
CA PRO A 36 20.09 14.40 22.13
C PRO A 36 19.69 15.81 21.70
N GLY A 37 18.41 16.15 21.86
CA GLY A 37 17.83 17.43 21.42
C GLY A 37 17.14 17.38 20.05
N ASP A 38 17.35 16.34 19.23
CA ASP A 38 16.66 16.22 17.94
C ASP A 38 15.16 15.94 18.11
N LYS A 39 14.35 16.56 17.24
CA LYS A 39 12.91 16.30 17.18
C LYS A 39 12.66 14.85 16.77
N GLY A 40 12.18 14.05 17.73
CA GLY A 40 11.95 12.62 17.57
C GLY A 40 13.04 11.71 18.14
N TYR A 41 14.05 12.26 18.83
CA TYR A 41 14.93 11.52 19.72
C TYR A 41 14.09 10.88 20.85
N LYS A 42 14.20 9.57 21.00
CA LYS A 42 13.67 8.83 22.16
C LYS A 42 14.82 8.16 22.88
N PHE A 43 14.95 8.43 24.17
CA PHE A 43 15.89 7.74 25.03
C PHE A 43 15.41 6.29 25.21
N TYR A 44 16.16 5.34 24.67
CA TYR A 44 15.93 3.90 24.88
C TYR A 44 17.00 3.36 25.83
N GLY A 45 17.10 3.93 27.02
CA GLY A 45 17.88 3.36 28.11
C GLY A 45 16.97 2.55 29.02
N ALA A 46 17.10 1.23 28.99
CA ALA A 46 16.78 0.43 30.17
C ALA A 46 17.73 0.84 31.30
N GLY A 47 17.28 0.75 32.55
CA GLY A 47 17.92 1.34 33.72
C GLY A 47 19.45 1.24 33.77
N HIS A 48 20.04 2.28 34.37
CA HIS A 48 21.47 2.48 34.62
C HIS A 48 22.28 3.04 33.43
N GLY A 49 22.30 4.38 33.35
CA GLY A 49 23.57 5.12 33.35
C GLY A 49 24.47 5.03 32.12
N VAL A 50 23.93 4.85 30.91
CA VAL A 50 24.72 5.04 29.68
C VAL A 50 24.15 6.22 28.90
N ASN A 51 24.86 7.35 28.92
CA ASN A 51 24.62 8.44 27.97
C ASN A 51 25.01 7.94 26.59
N ILE A 52 24.00 7.55 25.80
CA ILE A 52 24.20 7.17 24.41
C ILE A 52 24.30 8.47 23.61
N ASP A 53 25.46 8.74 23.01
CA ASP A 53 25.74 9.95 22.24
C ASP A 53 24.74 10.19 21.10
N GLY A 54 24.14 9.13 20.57
CA GLY A 54 23.00 9.21 19.66
C GLY A 54 22.57 7.82 19.23
N TYR A 55 21.34 7.67 18.75
CA TYR A 55 20.89 6.38 18.21
C TYR A 55 20.57 6.47 16.72
N THR A 56 20.90 5.40 16.00
CA THR A 56 20.68 5.32 14.56
C THR A 56 19.43 4.51 14.28
N LYS A 57 18.45 5.12 13.60
CA LYS A 57 17.24 4.44 13.13
C LYS A 57 17.32 4.20 11.63
N THR A 58 17.27 2.93 11.25
CA THR A 58 17.16 2.52 9.85
C THR A 58 15.70 2.19 9.52
N ARG A 59 15.23 2.67 8.37
CA ARG A 59 13.89 2.39 7.83
C ARG A 59 14.02 2.06 6.35
N TYR A 60 13.13 1.23 5.83
CA TYR A 60 13.05 0.95 4.39
C TYR A 60 11.90 1.75 3.78
N ILE A 61 12.22 2.53 2.75
CA ILE A 61 11.26 3.31 1.98
C ILE A 61 11.32 2.91 0.51
N TYR A 62 10.29 3.26 -0.22
CA TYR A 62 10.15 3.00 -1.64
C TYR A 62 9.79 4.32 -2.31
N LYS A 63 10.69 4.85 -3.14
CA LYS A 63 10.49 6.10 -3.86
C LYS A 63 10.23 5.80 -5.32
N CYS A 64 9.14 6.33 -5.87
CA CYS A 64 8.82 6.22 -7.27
C CYS A 64 9.78 7.09 -8.09
N PRO A 65 10.47 6.53 -9.11
CA PRO A 65 11.37 7.31 -9.96
C PRO A 65 10.60 8.24 -10.91
N GLN A 66 9.33 7.96 -11.21
CA GLN A 66 8.52 8.78 -12.14
C GLN A 66 7.82 9.95 -11.44
N CYS A 67 7.07 9.69 -10.37
CA CYS A 67 6.25 10.72 -9.72
C CYS A 67 6.78 11.16 -8.35
N SER A 68 7.99 10.71 -7.96
CA SER A 68 8.61 10.98 -6.66
C SER A 68 7.80 10.54 -5.43
N PHE A 69 6.68 9.85 -5.60
CA PHE A 69 5.86 9.35 -4.50
C PHE A 69 6.67 8.42 -3.59
N ILE A 70 6.60 8.66 -2.28
CA ILE A 70 7.31 7.87 -1.27
C ILE A 70 6.30 7.03 -0.51
N THR A 71 6.61 5.76 -0.33
CA THR A 71 5.78 4.83 0.44
C THR A 71 6.62 3.86 1.25
N THR A 72 5.94 3.09 2.10
CA THR A 72 6.52 2.05 2.95
C THR A 72 5.83 0.73 2.66
N TYR A 73 6.46 -0.36 3.08
CA TYR A 73 5.88 -1.70 2.95
C TYR A 73 4.52 -1.79 3.66
N ASP A 74 4.40 -1.27 4.88
CA ASP A 74 3.17 -1.32 5.66
C ASP A 74 2.03 -0.50 5.02
N ALA A 75 2.36 0.67 4.46
CA ALA A 75 1.39 1.48 3.73
C ALA A 75 0.86 0.72 2.49
N GLN A 76 1.76 0.09 1.73
CA GLN A 76 1.39 -0.67 0.53
C GLN A 76 0.64 -1.97 0.85
N LYS A 77 0.93 -2.60 2.00
CA LYS A 77 0.15 -3.74 2.50
C LYS A 77 -1.31 -3.35 2.78
N LYS A 78 -1.55 -2.14 3.31
CA LYS A 78 -2.92 -1.61 3.51
C LYS A 78 -3.63 -1.37 2.18
N ILE A 79 -2.96 -0.73 1.22
CA ILE A 79 -3.52 -0.51 -0.14
C ILE A 79 -3.88 -1.85 -0.79
N SER A 80 -2.99 -2.85 -0.71
CA SER A 80 -3.22 -4.17 -1.29
C SER A 80 -4.38 -4.92 -0.64
N LYS A 81 -4.64 -4.72 0.66
CA LYS A 81 -5.85 -5.26 1.32
C LYS A 81 -7.12 -4.63 0.76
N ILE A 82 -7.13 -3.31 0.60
CA ILE A 82 -8.27 -2.57 0.04
C ILE A 82 -8.52 -3.03 -1.41
N GLN A 83 -7.45 -3.17 -2.20
CA GLN A 83 -7.53 -3.67 -3.58
C GLN A 83 -8.22 -5.04 -3.65
N LYS A 84 -7.85 -5.99 -2.78
CA LYS A 84 -8.49 -7.32 -2.73
C LYS A 84 -9.97 -7.24 -2.39
N ILE A 85 -10.35 -6.42 -1.41
CA ILE A 85 -11.75 -6.23 -1.02
C ILE A 85 -12.56 -5.66 -2.19
N ASN A 86 -12.03 -4.65 -2.89
CA ASN A 86 -12.71 -4.06 -4.03
C ASN A 86 -12.83 -5.04 -5.19
N GLN A 87 -11.80 -5.86 -5.44
CA GLN A 87 -11.86 -6.90 -6.47
C GLN A 87 -12.95 -7.93 -6.16
N SER A 88 -13.08 -8.38 -4.91
CA SER A 88 -14.17 -9.28 -4.50
C SER A 88 -15.55 -8.67 -4.73
N LYS A 89 -15.76 -7.40 -4.36
CA LYS A 89 -17.04 -6.70 -4.59
C LYS A 89 -17.41 -6.59 -6.07
N ILE A 90 -16.43 -6.29 -6.94
CA ILE A 90 -16.66 -6.23 -8.39
C ILE A 90 -17.04 -7.60 -8.94
N LEU A 91 -16.35 -8.65 -8.51
CA LEU A 91 -16.67 -10.03 -8.92
C LEU A 91 -18.08 -10.44 -8.47
N GLU A 92 -18.46 -10.14 -7.22
CA GLU A 92 -19.80 -10.39 -6.69
C GLU A 92 -20.87 -9.64 -7.49
N SER A 93 -20.66 -8.35 -7.77
CA SER A 93 -21.59 -7.54 -8.57
C SER A 93 -21.76 -8.10 -9.99
N ASN A 94 -20.67 -8.46 -10.66
CA ASN A 94 -20.72 -9.03 -12.01
C ASN A 94 -21.43 -10.38 -12.03
N THR A 95 -21.23 -11.20 -10.99
CA THR A 95 -21.92 -12.49 -10.84
C THR A 95 -23.43 -12.30 -10.67
N ILE A 96 -23.84 -11.31 -9.86
CA ILE A 96 -25.25 -10.97 -9.67
C ILE A 96 -25.88 -10.46 -10.97
N SER A 97 -25.21 -9.56 -11.70
CA SER A 97 -25.68 -9.08 -13.00
C SER A 97 -25.89 -10.22 -13.99
N GLN A 98 -24.94 -11.15 -14.10
CA GLN A 98 -25.09 -12.33 -14.97
C GLN A 98 -26.27 -13.23 -14.56
N ILE A 99 -26.53 -13.39 -13.26
CA ILE A 99 -27.68 -14.15 -12.78
C ILE A 99 -29.00 -13.46 -13.13
N LEU A 100 -29.08 -12.14 -12.95
CA LEU A 100 -30.28 -11.36 -13.31
C LEU A 100 -30.54 -11.42 -14.82
N ASP A 101 -29.51 -11.19 -15.64
CA ASP A 101 -29.60 -11.30 -17.11
C ASP A 101 -30.05 -12.70 -17.56
N SER A 102 -29.70 -13.76 -16.82
CA SER A 102 -30.13 -15.13 -17.13
C SER A 102 -31.57 -15.45 -16.73
N LYS A 103 -32.12 -14.77 -15.71
CA LYS A 103 -33.50 -15.01 -15.22
C LYS A 103 -34.55 -14.28 -16.04
N ASP A 104 -34.21 -13.15 -16.63
CA ASP A 104 -35.13 -12.40 -17.49
C ASP A 104 -35.38 -13.11 -18.84
N MET A 105 -34.55 -14.09 -19.24
CA MET A 105 -34.81 -14.91 -20.43
C MET A 105 -35.77 -16.09 -20.22
N ASP A 106 -36.09 -16.44 -18.97
CA ASP A 106 -36.98 -17.58 -18.66
C ASP A 106 -38.47 -17.20 -18.61
N LEU A 107 -38.83 -15.93 -18.87
CA LEU A 107 -40.20 -15.43 -18.76
C LEU A 107 -40.97 -15.31 -20.10
N ASP A 108 -40.35 -15.68 -21.23
CA ASP A 108 -40.95 -15.61 -22.58
C ASP A 108 -41.43 -16.99 -23.12
N LEU A 109 -41.57 -18.00 -22.25
CA LEU A 109 -41.89 -19.40 -22.64
C LEU A 109 -43.13 -20.02 -21.97
N LEU A 110 -44.05 -19.19 -21.44
CA LEU A 110 -45.35 -19.63 -20.91
C LEU A 110 -46.53 -18.96 -21.61
#